data_AF-A0A2K4ZPX3-F1
#
_entry.id   AF-A0A2K4ZPX3-F1
#
_cell.length_a   1.000
_cell.length_b   1.000
_cell.length_c   1.000
_cell.angle_alpha   90.00
_cell.angle_beta   90.00
_cell.angle_gamma   90.00
#
_symmetry.space_group_name_H-M   'P 1'
#
loop_
_entity.id
_entity.type
_entity.pdbx_description
1 polymer ?
#
loop_
_entity_poly.entity_id
_entity_poly.type
_entity_poly.pdbx_seq_one_letter_code
_entity_poly.pdbx_strand_id
1 'polypeptide(L)' 'MQQVKCLNERKAISRQNQIEVGKYYYLDLSTVIGDYEGDWYGSIYADDKKEAYIGHLKLSHLRSVE' A
#
# COMPACT_ATOMS: atom_id res chain seq x y z
N MET A 1 3.13 -12.08 0.87
CA MET A 1 2.15 -10.98 0.72
C MET A 1 1.29 -10.92 1.96
N GLN A 2 0.94 -9.74 2.41
CA GLN A 2 -0.01 -9.54 3.50
C GLN A 2 -1.21 -8.75 2.99
N GLN A 3 -2.42 -9.22 3.27
CA GLN A 3 -3.62 -8.46 2.92
C GLN A 3 -3.77 -7.25 3.85
N VAL A 4 -4.03 -6.09 3.25
CA VAL A 4 -4.15 -4.81 3.95
C VAL A 4 -5.38 -4.07 3.45
N LYS A 5 -6.01 -3.30 4.34
CA LYS A 5 -7.16 -2.46 4.03
C LYS A 5 -6.75 -0.99 4.00
N CYS A 6 -7.15 -0.27 2.96
CA CYS A 6 -6.93 1.17 2.89
C CYS A 6 -7.80 1.91 3.92
N LEU A 7 -7.15 2.71 4.77
CA LEU A 7 -7.79 3.55 5.79
C LEU A 7 -7.98 4.99 5.32
N ASN A 8 -7.06 5.50 4.51
CA ASN A 8 -7.09 6.87 4.02
C ASN A 8 -6.52 6.95 2.60
N GLU A 9 -7.26 7.60 1.72
CA GLU A 9 -6.85 7.81 0.34
C GLU A 9 -5.67 8.79 0.24
N ARG A 10 -4.79 8.55 -0.73
CA ARG A 10 -3.76 9.52 -1.12
C ARG A 10 -4.36 10.44 -2.17
N LYS A 11 -4.40 11.77 -1.98
CA LYS A 11 -4.77 12.72 -3.06
C LYS A 11 -3.82 12.51 -4.25
N ALA A 12 -4.35 12.11 -5.41
CA ALA A 12 -3.56 11.86 -6.59
C ALA A 12 -2.96 13.16 -7.12
N ILE A 13 -1.66 13.13 -7.34
CA ILE A 13 -1.02 13.99 -8.34
C ILE A 13 -1.14 13.19 -9.64
N SER A 14 -2.26 13.36 -10.34
CA SER A 14 -2.67 12.85 -11.67
C SER A 14 -1.90 11.65 -12.30
N ARG A 15 -2.64 10.60 -12.67
CA ARG A 15 -2.27 9.38 -13.46
C ARG A 15 -1.75 8.13 -12.73
N GLN A 16 -1.63 8.12 -11.40
CA GLN A 16 -1.38 6.88 -10.65
C GLN A 16 -2.68 6.23 -10.18
N ASN A 17 -2.77 4.89 -10.28
CA ASN A 17 -3.84 4.12 -9.66
C ASN A 17 -3.86 4.42 -8.16
N GLN A 18 -4.96 4.99 -7.69
CA GLN A 18 -5.13 5.31 -6.27
C GLN A 18 -5.58 4.07 -5.50
N ILE A 19 -5.18 4.02 -4.24
CA ILE A 19 -5.85 3.17 -3.25
C ILE A 19 -7.15 3.86 -2.82
N GLU A 20 -8.23 3.09 -2.73
CA GLU A 20 -9.55 3.57 -2.33
C GLU A 20 -9.84 3.15 -0.90
N VAL A 21 -10.35 4.08 -0.08
CA VAL A 21 -10.68 3.80 1.33
C VAL A 21 -11.66 2.62 1.41
N GLY A 22 -11.38 1.69 2.31
CA GLY A 22 -12.20 0.50 2.53
C GLY A 22 -11.91 -0.68 1.60
N LYS A 23 -11.16 -0.49 0.50
CA LYS A 23 -10.72 -1.60 -0.36
C LYS A 23 -9.53 -2.36 0.22
N TYR A 24 -9.40 -3.61 -0.21
CA TYR A 24 -8.33 -4.52 0.17
C TYR A 24 -7.26 -4.57 -0.92
N TYR A 25 -6.00 -4.63 -0.49
CA TYR A 25 -4.82 -4.70 -1.32
C TYR A 25 -3.82 -5.68 -0.68
N TYR A 26 -2.70 -5.92 -1.35
CA TYR A 26 -1.64 -6.79 -0.88
C TYR A 26 -0.33 -6.03 -0.72
N LEU A 27 0.22 -6.05 0.49
CA LEU A 27 1.53 -5.52 0.82
C LEU A 27 2.60 -6.59 0.64
N ASP A 28 3.66 -6.25 -0.08
CA ASP A 28 4.86 -7.07 -0.16
C ASP A 28 5.84 -6.76 0.99
N LEU A 29 5.80 -7.58 2.03
CA LEU A 29 6.61 -7.39 3.24
C LEU A 29 8.13 -7.35 2.98
N SER A 30 8.62 -7.99 1.91
CA SER A 30 10.05 -7.93 1.57
C SER A 30 10.51 -6.57 1.03
N THR A 31 9.57 -5.68 0.72
CA THR A 31 9.86 -4.33 0.19
C THR A 31 9.69 -3.25 1.26
N VAL A 32 9.38 -3.63 2.49
CA VAL A 32 9.11 -2.68 3.57
C VAL A 32 10.40 -1.99 4.00
N ILE A 33 10.43 -0.67 3.87
CA ILE A 33 11.56 0.18 4.27
C ILE A 33 11.07 1.37 5.08
N GLY A 34 11.85 1.75 6.09
CA GLY A 34 11.62 2.96 6.88
C GLY A 34 12.50 4.10 6.38
N ASP A 35 11.98 5.34 6.43
CA ASP A 35 12.79 6.54 6.24
C ASP A 35 13.37 7.07 7.56
N TYR A 36 14.20 8.10 7.46
CA TYR A 36 14.84 8.73 8.62
C TYR A 36 13.84 9.47 9.53
N GLU A 37 12.66 9.82 9.02
CA GLU A 37 11.60 10.51 9.77
C GLU A 37 10.68 9.52 10.53
N GLY A 38 10.91 8.21 10.38
CA GLY A 38 10.18 7.15 11.05
C GLY A 38 8.94 6.67 10.28
N ASP A 39 8.77 7.12 9.04
CA ASP A 39 7.70 6.66 8.17
C ASP A 39 8.09 5.37 7.46
N TRP A 40 7.13 4.45 7.36
CA TRP A 40 7.32 3.16 6.70
C TRP A 40 6.61 3.14 5.36
N TYR A 41 7.26 2.54 4.37
CA TYR A 41 6.74 2.39 3.01
C TYR A 41 6.88 0.95 2.55
N GLY A 42 6.02 0.53 1.61
CA GLY A 42 6.10 -0.79 1.00
C GLY A 42 5.35 -0.85 -0.32
N SER A 43 5.68 -1.85 -1.14
CA SER A 43 5.06 -2.08 -2.44
C SER A 43 3.69 -2.72 -2.28
N ILE A 44 2.69 -2.11 -2.91
CA ILE A 44 1.27 -2.49 -2.85
C ILE A 44 0.81 -3.00 -4.22
N TYR A 45 0.01 -4.06 -4.18
CA TYR A 45 -0.54 -4.76 -5.34
C TYR A 45 -2.05 -4.95 -5.19
N ALA A 46 -2.78 -5.05 -6.31
CA ALA A 46 -4.21 -5.38 -6.30
C ALA A 46 -4.47 -6.88 -6.11
N ASP A 47 -3.46 -7.72 -6.35
CA ASP A 47 -3.49 -9.18 -6.21
C ASP A 47 -2.30 -9.69 -5.37
N ASP A 48 -2.41 -10.96 -4.95
CA ASP A 48 -1.41 -11.67 -4.13
C ASP A 48 -0.27 -12.28 -4.95
N LYS A 49 -0.36 -12.27 -6.29
CA LYS A 49 0.62 -12.82 -7.23
C LYS A 49 1.64 -11.80 -7.71
N LYS A 50 1.50 -10.53 -7.32
CA LYS A 50 2.33 -9.39 -7.75
C LYS A 50 2.13 -9.00 -9.21
N GLU A 51 0.98 -9.31 -9.83
CA GLU A 51 0.73 -9.04 -11.25
C GLU A 51 0.23 -7.61 -11.52
N ALA A 52 -0.55 -7.03 -10.61
CA ALA A 52 -1.12 -5.69 -10.71
C ALA A 52 -0.53 -4.75 -9.65
N TYR A 53 0.61 -4.15 -9.99
CA TYR A 53 1.29 -3.17 -9.13
C TYR A 53 0.50 -1.86 -9.02
N ILE A 54 0.30 -1.39 -7.79
CA ILE A 54 -0.35 -0.11 -7.49
C ILE A 54 0.70 0.98 -7.25
N GLY A 55 1.69 0.70 -6.41
CA GLY A 55 2.69 1.70 -6.03
C GLY A 55 3.46 1.35 -4.77
N HIS A 56 4.48 2.15 -4.47
CA HIS A 56 5.23 2.09 -3.22
C HIS A 56 4.66 3.16 -2.28
N LEU A 57 3.93 2.74 -1.25
CA LEU A 57 3.05 3.61 -0.48
C LEU A 57 3.40 3.60 1.00
N LYS A 58 3.13 4.73 1.67
CA LYS A 58 3.31 4.88 3.11
C LYS A 58 2.30 3.99 3.84
N LEU A 59 2.79 3.16 4.74
CA LEU A 59 2.01 2.13 5.42
C LEU A 59 0.98 2.71 6.40
N SER A 60 1.13 3.97 6.82
CA SER A 60 0.14 4.67 7.66
C SER A 60 -1.25 4.80 7.00
N HIS A 61 -1.33 4.65 5.67
CA HIS A 61 -2.60 4.64 4.94
C HIS A 61 -3.32 3.28 4.98
N LEU A 62 -2.68 2.26 5.54
CA LEU A 62 -3.08 0.86 5.43
C LEU A 62 -3.19 0.23 6.82
N ARG A 63 -4.12 -0.72 6.95
CA ARG A 63 -4.26 -1.56 8.14
C ARG A 63 -4.06 -3.01 7.78
N SER A 64 -3.28 -3.72 8.57
CA SER A 64 -3.25 -5.19 8.57
C SER A 64 -4.65 -5.76 8.78
N VAL A 65 -5.04 -6.72 7.95
CA VAL A 65 -6.22 -7.55 8.20
C VAL A 65 -5.72 -8.79 8.95
N GLU A 66 -6.28 -9.06 10.14
CA GLU A 66 -6.04 -10.27 10.93
C GLU A 66 -6.79 -11.48 10.35
#